data_AF-J9GBQ9-F1
#
_entry.id   AF-J9GBQ9-F1
#
_cell.length_a   1.000
_cell.length_b   1.000
_cell.length_c   1.000
_cell.angle_alpha   90.00
_cell.angle_beta   90.00
_cell.angle_gamma   90.00
#
_symmetry.space_group_name_H-M   'P 1'
#
loop_
_entity.id
_entity.type
_entity.pdbx_description
1 polymer ?
#
loop_
_entity_poly.entity_id
_entity_poly.type
_entity_poly.pdbx_seq_one_letter_code
_entity_poly.pdbx_strand_id
1 'polypeptide(L)'
;MRFNKYFYLSAALAFALCSCSDDDETGGDFTPTVFNVMGKVEKGPMIRGSHVNMRTLDEYMTPTGSFYSATIDNNMGDFNYGALKINSPYAQLTADGYFFNEVDGELSEGTIKLDAIVDLKDNSTINVNVLTHLKSKRIHHLVTTQGMTFKEANAQAQKELLTQFGLQQYASKDASQFSLTSGDDASGALIAISSLVLTDRSDAEIVEYLSILSDEFGKEGAFSQETKKKIQSGKNYLNARLDRISENIKNRYKDLGLEVKVKDLAYYFDWDNDGIAGNEIDGSESVTLSASELNVPMEGGEYSITVQSDKTFYLNPPSHESDSDSEMEFTPGENEFVVGGGGLYEPGANNILTPSIEYKKTIADNVITVKIEPAQFINDLSTTFTVYNARGRAAATVTIKQSGDKNYWVKHDPVKLG
;
A
#
# COMPACT_ATOMS: atom_id res chain seq x y z
N MET A 1 22.26 -93.80 -19.19
CA MET A 1 23.45 -93.74 -18.31
C MET A 1 23.51 -92.33 -17.72
N ARG A 2 23.34 -92.24 -16.39
CA ARG A 2 23.63 -91.16 -15.38
C ARG A 2 23.87 -89.70 -15.85
N PHE A 3 23.00 -88.75 -15.46
CA PHE A 3 23.11 -87.72 -14.37
C PHE A 3 24.08 -86.55 -14.71
N ASN A 4 23.85 -85.25 -14.50
CA ASN A 4 23.21 -84.41 -13.45
C ASN A 4 22.84 -83.03 -14.07
N LYS A 5 21.69 -82.38 -13.81
CA LYS A 5 21.22 -81.62 -12.62
C LYS A 5 22.06 -80.37 -12.24
N TYR A 6 21.45 -79.19 -12.46
CA TYR A 6 21.41 -77.99 -11.59
C TYR A 6 20.07 -77.30 -11.92
N PHE A 7 19.10 -76.98 -11.09
CA PHE A 7 18.75 -76.98 -9.67
C PHE A 7 18.40 -75.56 -9.16
N TYR A 8 17.11 -75.18 -9.36
CA TYR A 8 16.20 -74.35 -8.53
C TYR A 8 16.60 -72.86 -8.33
N LEU A 9 15.72 -71.90 -8.03
CA LEU A 9 14.44 -71.95 -7.33
C LEU A 9 13.68 -70.63 -7.60
N SER A 10 12.45 -70.71 -8.09
CA SER A 10 11.45 -69.64 -7.98
C SER A 10 10.36 -70.13 -7.03
N ALA A 11 10.24 -69.49 -5.88
CA ALA A 11 9.18 -69.77 -4.92
C ALA A 11 8.14 -68.65 -4.99
N ALA A 12 7.04 -68.94 -5.68
CA ALA A 12 5.79 -68.20 -5.56
C ALA A 12 5.05 -68.73 -4.33
N LEU A 13 4.67 -67.83 -3.41
CA LEU A 13 3.84 -68.17 -2.27
C LEU A 13 2.53 -67.39 -2.37
N ALA A 14 1.48 -68.11 -2.73
CA ALA A 14 0.10 -67.70 -2.51
C ALA A 14 -0.32 -68.22 -1.13
N PHE A 15 -0.89 -67.34 -0.30
CA PHE A 15 -1.67 -67.76 0.86
C PHE A 15 -3.04 -67.06 0.84
N ALA A 16 -4.03 -67.90 1.15
CA ALA A 16 -5.45 -67.69 0.97
C ALA A 16 -6.08 -66.75 2.00
N LEU A 17 -7.20 -66.16 1.58
CA LEU A 17 -8.11 -65.30 2.33
C LEU A 17 -9.02 -66.12 3.25
N CYS A 18 -9.23 -65.61 4.47
CA CYS A 18 -10.48 -65.64 5.27
C CYS A 18 -10.27 -64.68 6.46
N SER A 19 -10.81 -63.46 6.41
CA SER A 19 -12.08 -63.04 7.04
C SER A 19 -12.01 -62.89 8.56
N CYS A 20 -11.93 -61.64 9.02
CA CYS A 20 -12.71 -61.08 10.14
C CYS A 20 -12.85 -59.58 9.89
N SER A 21 -14.10 -59.12 9.92
CA SER A 21 -14.48 -57.71 9.95
C SER A 21 -13.98 -57.08 11.25
N ASP A 22 -13.45 -55.87 11.15
CA ASP A 22 -13.78 -54.79 12.08
C ASP A 22 -13.59 -53.47 11.34
N ASP A 23 -14.46 -52.54 11.70
CA ASP A 23 -14.94 -51.42 10.91
C ASP A 23 -13.91 -50.30 10.69
N ASP A 24 -14.25 -49.47 9.71
CA ASP A 24 -13.61 -48.24 9.25
C ASP A 24 -12.95 -47.39 10.36
N GLU A 25 -11.66 -47.14 10.23
CA GLU A 25 -11.04 -45.91 10.76
C GLU A 25 -10.28 -45.17 9.65
N THR A 26 -11.07 -44.56 8.76
CA THR A 26 -10.68 -43.38 8.00
C THR A 26 -11.14 -42.13 8.77
N GLY A 27 -10.21 -41.38 9.35
CA GLY A 27 -10.49 -40.04 9.90
C GLY A 27 -9.49 -39.62 10.95
N GLY A 28 -8.71 -38.57 10.66
CA GLY A 28 -7.82 -37.95 11.64
C GLY A 28 -8.62 -37.53 12.88
N ASP A 29 -8.23 -38.07 14.04
CA ASP A 29 -8.87 -37.84 15.33
C ASP A 29 -8.56 -36.40 15.79
N PHE A 30 -9.48 -35.48 15.51
CA PHE A 30 -9.47 -34.16 16.10
C PHE A 30 -10.31 -34.19 17.39
N THR A 31 -9.65 -34.21 18.55
CA THR A 31 -10.33 -34.12 19.85
C THR A 31 -11.12 -32.81 19.95
N PRO A 32 -12.46 -32.85 20.07
CA PRO A 32 -13.29 -31.65 20.10
C PRO A 32 -12.91 -30.74 21.28
N THR A 33 -12.53 -29.50 20.97
CA THR A 33 -12.04 -28.50 21.94
C THR A 33 -13.05 -27.35 22.06
N VAL A 34 -13.19 -26.78 23.25
CA VAL A 34 -14.06 -25.61 23.47
C VAL A 34 -13.26 -24.33 23.25
N PHE A 35 -13.74 -23.47 22.36
CA PHE A 35 -13.18 -22.15 22.07
C PHE A 35 -14.21 -21.08 22.39
N ASN A 36 -13.79 -19.98 23.02
CA ASN A 36 -14.64 -18.80 23.16
C ASN A 36 -14.40 -17.88 21.96
N VAL A 37 -15.40 -17.72 21.09
CA VAL A 37 -15.23 -17.03 19.81
C VAL A 37 -15.98 -15.71 19.84
N MET A 38 -15.22 -14.62 19.90
CA MET A 38 -15.73 -13.25 19.87
C MET A 38 -14.74 -12.33 19.17
N GLY A 39 -15.18 -11.15 18.77
CA GLY A 39 -14.35 -10.26 17.99
C GLY A 39 -15.08 -9.02 17.48
N LYS A 40 -14.44 -8.33 16.54
CA LYS A 40 -14.96 -7.08 15.96
C LYS A 40 -14.73 -7.03 14.45
N VAL A 41 -15.61 -6.36 13.72
CA VAL A 41 -15.38 -6.01 12.31
C VAL A 41 -14.83 -4.58 12.22
N GLU A 42 -13.60 -4.43 11.74
CA GLU A 42 -12.78 -3.21 11.78
C GLU A 42 -12.58 -2.62 10.37
N LYS A 43 -13.68 -2.23 9.70
CA LYS A 43 -13.74 -1.40 8.47
C LYS A 43 -14.53 -0.12 8.79
N GLY A 44 -13.91 0.74 9.59
CA GLY A 44 -14.66 1.51 10.58
C GLY A 44 -15.41 0.56 11.53
N PRO A 45 -16.27 1.06 12.43
CA PRO A 45 -17.22 0.16 13.06
C PRO A 45 -18.27 -0.25 12.02
N MET A 46 -18.29 -1.54 11.63
CA MET A 46 -19.37 -2.09 10.80
C MET A 46 -20.70 -1.90 11.54
N ILE A 47 -21.71 -1.39 10.85
CA ILE A 47 -22.90 -0.88 11.53
C ILE A 47 -23.79 -2.00 12.06
N ARG A 48 -24.62 -1.65 13.04
CA ARG A 48 -25.65 -2.52 13.61
C ARG A 48 -26.57 -3.11 12.54
N GLY A 49 -26.87 -4.40 12.66
CA GLY A 49 -27.69 -5.16 11.71
C GLY A 49 -26.89 -5.96 10.69
N SER A 50 -25.57 -5.78 10.65
CA SER A 50 -24.67 -6.59 9.83
C SER A 50 -24.54 -8.02 10.37
N HIS A 51 -24.15 -8.95 9.50
CA HIS A 51 -24.03 -10.36 9.84
C HIS A 51 -22.58 -10.83 9.79
N VAL A 52 -22.18 -11.61 10.78
CA VAL A 52 -20.92 -12.35 10.76
C VAL A 52 -21.28 -13.83 10.72
N ASN A 53 -20.82 -14.51 9.68
CA ASN A 53 -20.99 -15.94 9.51
C ASN A 53 -19.64 -16.62 9.72
N MET A 54 -19.61 -17.68 10.53
CA MET A 54 -18.41 -18.48 10.75
C MET A 54 -18.64 -19.91 10.26
N ARG A 55 -17.70 -20.42 9.47
CA ARG A 55 -17.59 -21.84 9.14
C ARG A 55 -16.29 -22.40 9.71
N THR A 56 -16.34 -23.63 10.18
CA THR A 56 -15.16 -24.33 10.69
C THR A 56 -14.44 -25.00 9.53
N LEU A 57 -13.11 -25.00 9.58
CA LEU A 57 -12.23 -25.56 8.56
C LEU A 57 -11.33 -26.63 9.17
N ASP A 58 -10.95 -27.64 8.40
CA ASP A 58 -9.87 -28.58 8.79
C ASP A 58 -8.48 -28.00 8.49
N GLU A 59 -7.44 -28.78 8.74
CA GLU A 59 -6.04 -28.41 8.49
C GLU A 59 -5.70 -28.16 7.02
N TYR A 60 -6.54 -28.63 6.10
CA TYR A 60 -6.44 -28.42 4.65
C TYR A 60 -7.34 -27.28 4.17
N MET A 61 -7.83 -26.44 5.09
CA MET A 61 -8.76 -25.34 4.82
C MET A 61 -10.09 -25.78 4.19
N THR A 62 -10.48 -27.05 4.35
CA THR A 62 -11.75 -27.58 3.85
C THR A 62 -12.84 -27.40 4.90
N PRO A 63 -14.04 -26.91 4.53
CA PRO A 63 -15.14 -26.76 5.48
C PRO A 63 -15.54 -28.09 6.14
N THR A 64 -15.63 -28.12 7.47
CA THR A 64 -16.01 -29.33 8.22
C THR A 64 -17.53 -29.46 8.46
N GLY A 65 -18.32 -28.58 7.84
CA GLY A 65 -19.79 -28.61 7.88
C GLY A 65 -20.47 -27.89 9.06
N SER A 66 -19.72 -27.40 10.06
CA SER A 66 -20.31 -26.57 11.12
C SER A 66 -20.39 -25.11 10.71
N PHE A 67 -21.53 -24.49 10.98
CA PHE A 67 -21.84 -23.12 10.61
C PHE A 67 -22.48 -22.39 11.79
N TYR A 68 -22.02 -21.18 12.05
CA TYR A 68 -22.51 -20.30 13.10
C TYR A 68 -22.78 -18.93 12.50
N SER A 69 -23.80 -18.24 13.00
CA SER A 69 -24.14 -16.89 12.56
C SER A 69 -24.37 -16.01 13.78
N ALA A 70 -23.83 -14.80 13.73
CA ALA A 70 -24.03 -13.75 14.71
C ALA A 70 -24.47 -12.47 13.98
N THR A 71 -25.27 -11.67 14.68
CA THR A 71 -25.61 -10.32 14.22
C THR A 71 -24.81 -9.33 15.04
N ILE A 72 -24.25 -8.32 14.37
CA ILE A 72 -23.65 -7.17 15.04
C ILE A 72 -24.80 -6.32 15.60
N ASP A 73 -24.95 -6.35 16.92
CA ASP A 73 -26.07 -5.69 17.62
C ASP A 73 -25.71 -4.31 18.17
N ASN A 74 -24.44 -3.90 18.01
CA ASN A 74 -23.93 -2.60 18.43
C ASN A 74 -23.34 -1.80 17.26
N ASN A 75 -22.99 -0.55 17.54
CA ASN A 75 -22.39 0.34 16.55
C ASN A 75 -20.86 0.31 16.61
N MET A 76 -20.26 -0.66 17.29
CA MET A 76 -18.82 -0.85 17.39
C MET A 76 -18.36 -2.02 16.52
N GLY A 77 -19.26 -2.79 15.91
CA GLY A 77 -18.87 -3.92 15.05
C GLY A 77 -18.60 -5.21 15.81
N ASP A 78 -18.96 -5.30 17.10
CA ASP A 78 -18.65 -6.49 17.90
C ASP A 78 -19.59 -7.66 17.54
N PHE A 79 -19.03 -8.86 17.57
CA PHE A 79 -19.77 -10.12 17.45
C PHE A 79 -19.32 -11.10 18.54
N ASN A 80 -20.22 -11.99 18.95
CA ASN A 80 -19.93 -12.98 19.96
C ASN A 80 -20.73 -14.26 19.71
N TYR A 81 -20.03 -15.38 19.50
CA TYR A 81 -20.63 -16.71 19.40
C TYR A 81 -20.61 -17.47 20.74
N GLY A 82 -19.89 -16.95 21.73
CA GLY A 82 -19.66 -17.60 23.02
C GLY A 82 -18.77 -18.83 22.92
N ALA A 83 -18.98 -19.78 23.84
CA ALA A 83 -18.23 -21.02 23.89
C ALA A 83 -18.76 -22.03 22.86
N LEU A 84 -17.92 -22.35 21.88
CA LEU A 84 -18.21 -23.31 20.82
C LEU A 84 -17.31 -24.54 20.96
N LYS A 85 -17.89 -25.73 20.85
CA LYS A 85 -17.14 -26.99 20.79
C LYS A 85 -16.86 -27.33 19.34
N ILE A 86 -15.60 -27.21 18.93
CA ILE A 86 -15.15 -27.35 17.54
C ILE A 86 -14.05 -28.41 17.46
N ASN A 87 -14.09 -29.22 16.40
CA ASN A 87 -13.13 -30.31 16.19
C ASN A 87 -11.77 -29.77 15.74
N SER A 88 -11.75 -28.85 14.77
CA SER A 88 -10.53 -28.18 14.28
C SER A 88 -10.46 -26.74 14.77
N PRO A 89 -9.28 -26.21 15.11
CA PRO A 89 -9.15 -24.83 15.57
C PRO A 89 -9.25 -23.80 14.43
N TYR A 90 -9.34 -24.21 13.17
CA TYR A 90 -9.38 -23.27 12.05
C TYR A 90 -10.81 -22.85 11.72
N ALA A 91 -11.00 -21.56 11.44
CA ALA A 91 -12.30 -21.02 11.06
C ALA A 91 -12.15 -19.95 9.98
N GLN A 92 -13.15 -19.87 9.10
CA GLN A 92 -13.36 -18.73 8.22
C GLN A 92 -14.55 -17.93 8.73
N LEU A 93 -14.33 -16.64 8.97
CA LEU A 93 -15.36 -15.65 9.26
C LEU A 93 -15.63 -14.84 7.98
N THR A 94 -16.90 -14.59 7.70
CA THR A 94 -17.36 -13.70 6.63
C THR A 94 -18.28 -12.66 7.24
N ALA A 95 -17.84 -11.41 7.27
CA ALA A 95 -18.65 -10.27 7.66
C ALA A 95 -19.33 -9.66 6.42
N ASP A 96 -20.63 -9.43 6.49
CA ASP A 96 -21.45 -8.82 5.43
C ASP A 96 -22.28 -7.68 6.01
N GLY A 97 -22.05 -6.46 5.52
CA GLY A 97 -22.74 -5.29 6.05
C GLY A 97 -22.27 -3.96 5.48
N TYR A 98 -22.96 -2.89 5.88
CA TYR A 98 -22.59 -1.52 5.59
C TYR A 98 -21.40 -1.08 6.45
N PHE A 99 -20.57 -0.22 5.91
CA PHE A 99 -19.33 0.20 6.53
C PHE A 99 -19.29 1.73 6.69
N PHE A 100 -18.37 2.20 7.52
CA PHE A 100 -18.04 3.62 7.56
C PHE A 100 -16.89 3.88 6.60
N ASN A 101 -17.06 4.85 5.71
CA ASN A 101 -16.02 5.29 4.79
C ASN A 101 -15.22 6.40 5.46
N GLU A 102 -13.99 6.08 5.86
CA GLU A 102 -13.11 7.04 6.54
C GLU A 102 -12.61 8.17 5.61
N VAL A 103 -12.70 8.00 4.28
CA VAL A 103 -12.23 8.99 3.30
C VAL A 103 -13.23 10.12 3.13
N ASP A 104 -14.52 9.81 2.93
CA ASP A 104 -15.58 10.83 2.80
C ASP A 104 -16.15 11.25 4.18
N GLY A 105 -16.15 10.37 5.17
CA GLY A 105 -16.72 10.58 6.50
C GLY A 105 -18.17 10.12 6.64
N GLU A 106 -18.68 9.30 5.71
CA GLU A 106 -20.08 8.90 5.64
C GLU A 106 -20.27 7.38 5.81
N LEU A 107 -21.53 6.96 5.99
CA LEU A 107 -21.90 5.55 5.96
C LEU A 107 -22.16 5.13 4.51
N SER A 108 -21.73 3.93 4.15
CA SER A 108 -21.97 3.39 2.82
C SER A 108 -23.46 3.19 2.52
N GLU A 109 -23.84 3.35 1.26
CA GLU A 109 -25.15 3.02 0.70
C GLU A 109 -25.24 1.55 0.25
N GLY A 110 -24.10 0.89 0.06
CA GLY A 110 -23.94 -0.52 -0.28
C GLY A 110 -23.25 -1.33 0.83
N THR A 111 -23.35 -2.65 0.75
CA THR A 111 -22.65 -3.56 1.68
C THR A 111 -21.36 -4.09 1.06
N ILE A 112 -20.41 -4.43 1.93
CA ILE A 112 -19.19 -5.15 1.56
C ILE A 112 -19.15 -6.51 2.26
N LYS A 113 -18.34 -7.41 1.70
CA LYS A 113 -18.01 -8.71 2.31
C LYS A 113 -16.53 -8.77 2.63
N LEU A 114 -16.21 -9.03 3.88
CA LEU A 114 -14.84 -9.20 4.34
C LEU A 114 -14.66 -10.60 4.93
N ASP A 115 -13.55 -11.23 4.59
CA ASP A 115 -13.21 -12.58 5.05
C ASP A 115 -12.05 -12.54 6.04
N ALA A 116 -11.99 -13.52 6.93
CA ALA A 116 -10.83 -13.80 7.75
C ALA A 116 -10.69 -15.30 7.96
N ILE A 117 -9.51 -15.86 7.69
CA ILE A 117 -9.16 -17.22 8.11
C ILE A 117 -8.26 -17.13 9.35
N VAL A 118 -8.64 -17.82 10.42
CA VAL A 118 -7.99 -17.73 11.73
C VAL A 118 -7.73 -19.09 12.36
N ASP A 119 -6.72 -19.15 13.23
CA ASP A 119 -6.55 -20.20 14.23
C ASP A 119 -7.12 -19.71 15.56
N LEU A 120 -8.15 -20.41 16.07
CA LEU A 120 -8.85 -20.08 17.31
C LEU A 120 -8.01 -20.36 18.56
N LYS A 121 -6.90 -21.09 18.47
CA LYS A 121 -5.97 -21.32 19.60
C LYS A 121 -5.17 -20.06 19.95
N ASP A 122 -4.81 -19.28 18.94
CA ASP A 122 -3.91 -18.14 19.08
C ASP A 122 -4.64 -16.81 19.38
N ASN A 123 -5.98 -16.79 19.27
CA ASN A 123 -6.77 -15.55 19.27
C ASN A 123 -7.88 -15.56 20.32
N SER A 124 -7.72 -14.75 21.37
CA SER A 124 -8.79 -14.49 22.37
C SER A 124 -9.92 -13.60 21.82
N THR A 125 -9.61 -12.82 20.78
CA THR A 125 -10.49 -11.86 20.11
C THR A 125 -10.10 -11.80 18.64
N ILE A 126 -11.06 -11.88 17.72
CA ILE A 126 -10.80 -11.97 16.28
C ILE A 126 -11.31 -10.74 15.56
N ASN A 127 -10.43 -9.97 14.94
CA ASN A 127 -10.83 -8.84 14.11
C ASN A 127 -10.94 -9.24 12.64
N VAL A 128 -12.08 -8.96 12.03
CA VAL A 128 -12.28 -9.07 10.57
C VAL A 128 -12.06 -7.69 9.96
N ASN A 129 -11.12 -7.55 9.02
CA ASN A 129 -10.79 -6.27 8.40
C ASN A 129 -10.29 -6.44 6.96
N VAL A 130 -9.91 -5.33 6.31
CA VAL A 130 -9.42 -5.33 4.93
C VAL A 130 -8.18 -6.23 4.78
N LEU A 131 -7.23 -6.15 5.71
CA LEU A 131 -6.01 -6.97 5.67
C LEU A 131 -6.31 -8.46 5.78
N THR A 132 -7.20 -8.87 6.69
CA THR A 132 -7.61 -10.28 6.81
C THR A 132 -8.30 -10.77 5.55
N HIS A 133 -9.11 -9.92 4.91
CA HIS A 133 -9.80 -10.27 3.67
C HIS A 133 -8.82 -10.47 2.52
N LEU A 134 -7.90 -9.52 2.33
CA LEU A 134 -6.90 -9.60 1.27
C LEU A 134 -5.99 -10.84 1.43
N LYS A 135 -5.55 -11.16 2.66
CA LYS A 135 -4.69 -12.33 2.87
C LYS A 135 -5.42 -13.68 2.86
N SER A 136 -6.75 -13.71 2.99
CA SER A 136 -7.51 -14.97 3.15
C SER A 136 -7.33 -15.93 1.97
N LYS A 137 -7.45 -15.46 0.72
CA LYS A 137 -7.21 -16.31 -0.46
C LYS A 137 -5.76 -16.79 -0.56
N ARG A 138 -4.81 -15.96 -0.14
CA ARG A 138 -3.39 -16.31 -0.15
C ARG A 138 -3.08 -17.41 0.87
N ILE A 139 -3.61 -17.31 2.09
CA ILE A 139 -3.50 -18.36 3.10
C ILE A 139 -4.06 -19.68 2.55
N HIS A 140 -5.27 -19.65 1.99
CA HIS A 140 -5.89 -20.84 1.42
C HIS A 140 -5.04 -21.44 0.30
N HIS A 141 -4.49 -20.63 -0.59
CA HIS A 141 -3.60 -21.10 -1.67
C HIS A 141 -2.32 -21.75 -1.13
N LEU A 142 -1.63 -21.10 -0.19
CA LEU A 142 -0.40 -21.60 0.42
C LEU A 142 -0.62 -22.95 1.13
N VAL A 143 -1.73 -23.11 1.86
CA VAL A 143 -2.06 -24.38 2.51
C VAL A 143 -2.41 -25.45 1.48
N THR A 144 -3.35 -25.17 0.57
CA THR A 144 -3.93 -26.21 -0.31
C THR A 144 -3.06 -26.57 -1.50
N THR A 145 -2.23 -25.64 -1.99
CA THR A 145 -1.39 -25.86 -3.19
C THR A 145 0.08 -26.09 -2.83
N GLN A 146 0.59 -25.44 -1.78
CA GLN A 146 1.99 -25.56 -1.37
C GLN A 146 2.20 -26.47 -0.14
N GLY A 147 1.13 -26.96 0.48
CA GLY A 147 1.20 -27.89 1.61
C GLY A 147 1.75 -27.26 2.89
N MET A 148 1.72 -25.92 3.00
CA MET A 148 2.19 -25.21 4.20
C MET A 148 1.23 -25.42 5.37
N THR A 149 1.75 -25.37 6.60
CA THR A 149 0.88 -25.28 7.77
C THR A 149 0.15 -23.93 7.79
N PHE A 150 -1.02 -23.85 8.42
CA PHE A 150 -1.75 -22.59 8.55
C PHE A 150 -0.88 -21.46 9.13
N LYS A 151 -0.10 -21.75 10.17
CA LYS A 151 0.76 -20.77 10.83
C LYS A 151 1.81 -20.18 9.88
N GLU A 152 2.48 -21.03 9.10
CA GLU A 152 3.49 -20.59 8.14
C GLU A 152 2.83 -19.83 6.98
N ALA A 153 1.72 -20.35 6.45
CA ALA A 153 0.96 -19.71 5.37
C ALA A 153 0.46 -18.32 5.78
N ASN A 154 -0.06 -18.18 7.01
CA ASN A 154 -0.53 -16.92 7.55
C ASN A 154 0.61 -15.91 7.76
N ALA A 155 1.75 -16.34 8.32
CA ALA A 155 2.91 -15.47 8.48
C ALA A 155 3.48 -14.99 7.13
N GLN A 156 3.55 -15.88 6.14
CA GLN A 156 4.00 -15.55 4.79
C GLN A 156 3.03 -14.59 4.10
N ALA A 157 1.74 -14.93 4.04
CA ALA A 157 0.71 -14.09 3.41
C ALA A 157 0.66 -12.70 4.04
N GLN A 158 0.82 -12.59 5.35
CA GLN A 158 0.85 -11.31 6.03
C GLN A 158 2.09 -10.47 5.66
N LYS A 159 3.27 -11.08 5.66
CA LYS A 159 4.51 -10.38 5.28
C LYS A 159 4.45 -9.94 3.82
N GLU A 160 4.03 -10.82 2.92
CA GLU A 160 3.84 -10.54 1.50
C GLU A 160 2.89 -9.35 1.30
N LEU A 161 1.72 -9.38 1.95
CA LEU A 161 0.70 -8.33 1.83
C LEU A 161 1.22 -6.98 2.29
N LEU A 162 1.77 -6.90 3.50
CA LEU A 162 2.29 -5.65 4.04
C LEU A 162 3.47 -5.11 3.23
N THR A 163 4.29 -5.99 2.64
CA THR A 163 5.38 -5.58 1.73
C THR A 163 4.85 -4.89 0.48
N GLN A 164 3.66 -5.25 -0.04
CA GLN A 164 3.08 -4.55 -1.19
C GLN A 164 2.78 -3.07 -0.92
N PHE A 165 2.76 -2.65 0.35
CA PHE A 165 2.49 -1.29 0.79
C PHE A 165 3.68 -0.64 1.52
N GLY A 166 4.87 -1.28 1.54
CA GLY A 166 6.05 -0.81 2.27
C GLY A 166 5.95 -0.95 3.80
N LEU A 167 4.99 -1.74 4.30
CA LEU A 167 4.59 -1.84 5.70
C LEU A 167 5.12 -3.12 6.39
N GLN A 168 6.11 -3.81 5.80
CA GLN A 168 6.65 -5.10 6.28
C GLN A 168 7.10 -5.10 7.75
N GLN A 169 7.48 -3.95 8.32
CA GLN A 169 7.87 -3.82 9.72
C GLN A 169 6.74 -4.16 10.70
N TYR A 170 5.49 -4.10 10.24
CA TYR A 170 4.29 -4.42 11.04
C TYR A 170 3.84 -5.88 10.92
N ALA A 171 4.59 -6.73 10.21
CA ALA A 171 4.18 -8.10 9.92
C ALA A 171 4.27 -9.08 11.11
N SER A 172 4.84 -8.67 12.26
CA SER A 172 5.00 -9.54 13.43
C SER A 172 3.72 -9.75 14.25
N LYS A 173 2.77 -8.79 14.21
CA LYS A 173 1.46 -8.87 14.88
C LYS A 173 0.41 -9.29 13.86
N ASP A 174 -0.38 -10.31 14.13
CA ASP A 174 -1.38 -10.78 13.17
C ASP A 174 -2.44 -9.71 12.86
N ALA A 175 -2.83 -9.57 11.59
CA ALA A 175 -3.84 -8.62 11.14
C ALA A 175 -5.22 -8.85 11.79
N SER A 176 -5.54 -10.06 12.23
CA SER A 176 -6.74 -10.35 13.04
C SER A 176 -6.68 -9.76 14.45
N GLN A 177 -5.54 -9.21 14.86
CA GLN A 177 -5.38 -8.45 16.11
C GLN A 177 -5.26 -6.94 15.86
N PHE A 178 -5.39 -6.47 14.61
CA PHE A 178 -5.35 -5.05 14.28
C PHE A 178 -6.71 -4.43 14.58
N SER A 179 -6.70 -3.27 15.23
CA SER A 179 -7.91 -2.54 15.60
C SER A 179 -7.75 -1.08 15.20
N LEU A 180 -8.81 -0.45 14.70
CA LEU A 180 -8.80 0.97 14.37
C LEU A 180 -8.76 1.85 15.62
N THR A 181 -9.08 1.29 16.79
CA THR A 181 -9.22 2.05 18.04
C THR A 181 -8.02 1.92 18.99
N SER A 182 -7.03 1.08 18.68
CA SER A 182 -5.86 0.90 19.56
C SER A 182 -4.90 2.09 19.55
N GLY A 183 -4.87 2.88 18.48
CA GLY A 183 -3.95 4.02 18.33
C GLY A 183 -2.47 3.63 18.29
N ASP A 184 -2.18 2.36 18.01
CA ASP A 184 -0.84 1.81 17.82
C ASP A 184 -0.44 1.84 16.34
N ASP A 185 0.77 1.40 16.00
CA ASP A 185 1.22 1.41 14.61
C ASP A 185 0.42 0.44 13.71
N ALA A 186 -0.10 -0.65 14.30
CA ALA A 186 -1.00 -1.56 13.62
C ALA A 186 -2.32 -0.86 13.22
N SER A 187 -2.86 0.04 14.06
CA SER A 187 -4.00 0.88 13.68
C SER A 187 -3.66 1.75 12.47
N GLY A 188 -2.51 2.42 12.47
CA GLY A 188 -2.09 3.30 11.36
C GLY A 188 -1.96 2.54 10.04
N ALA A 189 -1.32 1.37 10.06
CA ALA A 189 -1.19 0.51 8.89
C ALA A 189 -2.56 0.05 8.36
N LEU A 190 -3.48 -0.34 9.25
CA LEU A 190 -4.84 -0.73 8.87
C LEU A 190 -5.60 0.45 8.24
N ILE A 191 -5.52 1.66 8.82
CA ILE A 191 -6.17 2.85 8.30
C ILE A 191 -5.64 3.21 6.91
N ALA A 192 -4.31 3.19 6.70
CA ALA A 192 -3.71 3.53 5.42
C ALA A 192 -4.18 2.60 4.30
N ILE A 193 -4.12 1.28 4.52
CA ILE A 193 -4.55 0.29 3.53
C ILE A 193 -6.06 0.34 3.31
N SER A 194 -6.84 0.49 4.38
CA SER A 194 -8.29 0.62 4.29
C SER A 194 -8.70 1.87 3.50
N SER A 195 -8.00 2.99 3.67
CA SER A 195 -8.24 4.24 2.92
C SER A 195 -7.90 4.09 1.43
N LEU A 196 -6.80 3.38 1.10
CA LEU A 196 -6.41 3.13 -0.30
C LEU A 196 -7.47 2.30 -1.06
N VAL A 197 -8.09 1.33 -0.39
CA VAL A 197 -9.19 0.55 -0.96
C VAL A 197 -10.39 1.43 -1.29
N LEU A 198 -10.70 2.40 -0.44
CA LEU A 198 -11.86 3.30 -0.59
C LEU A 198 -11.64 4.47 -1.56
N THR A 199 -10.40 4.77 -1.90
CA THR A 199 -10.05 6.01 -2.60
C THR A 199 -10.70 6.11 -3.97
N ASP A 200 -11.48 7.17 -4.20
CA ASP A 200 -12.08 7.53 -5.49
C ASP A 200 -12.93 6.40 -6.10
N ARG A 201 -13.81 5.82 -5.29
CA ARG A 201 -14.68 4.70 -5.69
C ARG A 201 -16.05 4.82 -5.06
N SER A 202 -17.08 4.47 -5.81
CA SER A 202 -18.40 4.14 -5.29
C SER A 202 -18.38 2.82 -4.51
N ASP A 203 -19.42 2.56 -3.71
CA ASP A 203 -19.54 1.32 -2.95
C ASP A 203 -19.48 0.05 -3.82
N ALA A 204 -20.04 0.10 -5.04
CA ALA A 204 -19.97 -1.02 -5.98
C ALA A 204 -18.54 -1.24 -6.49
N GLU A 205 -17.83 -0.15 -6.82
CA GLU A 205 -16.43 -0.20 -7.25
C GLU A 205 -15.50 -0.65 -6.13
N ILE A 206 -15.82 -0.36 -4.86
CA ILE A 206 -15.09 -0.88 -3.70
C ILE A 206 -15.19 -2.42 -3.63
N VAL A 207 -16.38 -2.97 -3.83
CA VAL A 207 -16.59 -4.44 -3.85
C VAL A 207 -15.82 -5.08 -4.99
N GLU A 208 -15.88 -4.49 -6.19
CA GLU A 208 -15.12 -4.96 -7.35
C GLU A 208 -13.61 -4.91 -7.07
N TYR A 209 -13.12 -3.78 -6.55
CA TYR A 209 -11.71 -3.58 -6.30
C TYR A 209 -11.16 -4.53 -5.22
N LEU A 210 -11.91 -4.76 -4.13
CA LEU A 210 -11.56 -5.78 -3.13
C LEU A 210 -11.45 -7.18 -3.74
N SER A 211 -12.35 -7.54 -4.67
CA SER A 211 -12.27 -8.83 -5.37
C SER A 211 -11.00 -8.93 -6.21
N ILE A 212 -10.67 -7.89 -6.99
CA ILE A 212 -9.45 -7.83 -7.81
C ILE A 212 -8.21 -7.99 -6.93
N LEU A 213 -8.11 -7.19 -5.86
CA LEU A 213 -6.98 -7.25 -4.92
C LEU A 213 -6.83 -8.65 -4.30
N SER A 214 -7.93 -9.23 -3.82
CA SER A 214 -7.93 -10.55 -3.20
C SER A 214 -7.55 -11.66 -4.19
N ASP A 215 -7.99 -11.58 -5.45
CA ASP A 215 -7.69 -12.56 -6.49
C ASP A 215 -6.25 -12.50 -6.99
N GLU A 216 -5.73 -11.29 -7.25
CA GLU A 216 -4.33 -11.10 -7.65
C GLU A 216 -3.39 -11.56 -6.54
N PHE A 217 -3.60 -11.03 -5.33
CA PHE A 217 -2.76 -11.34 -4.17
C PHE A 217 -2.87 -12.82 -3.78
N GLY A 218 -4.07 -13.39 -3.83
CA GLY A 218 -4.31 -14.79 -3.46
C GLY A 218 -3.45 -15.78 -4.26
N LYS A 219 -3.27 -15.53 -5.55
CA LYS A 219 -2.50 -16.39 -6.45
C LYS A 219 -1.00 -16.13 -6.36
N GLU A 220 -0.61 -14.87 -6.46
CA GLU A 220 0.79 -14.50 -6.70
C GLU A 220 1.53 -14.03 -5.44
N GLY A 221 0.81 -13.69 -4.36
CA GLY A 221 1.40 -12.98 -3.22
C GLY A 221 1.85 -11.55 -3.56
N ALA A 222 1.41 -11.02 -4.71
CA ALA A 222 1.75 -9.70 -5.22
C ALA A 222 0.62 -9.12 -6.08
N PHE A 223 0.60 -7.79 -6.22
CA PHE A 223 -0.34 -7.09 -7.10
C PHE A 223 0.20 -6.91 -8.52
N SER A 224 -0.72 -6.84 -9.49
CA SER A 224 -0.37 -6.53 -10.89
C SER A 224 0.15 -5.10 -11.03
N GLN A 225 0.81 -4.81 -12.16
CA GLN A 225 1.29 -3.44 -12.44
C GLN A 225 0.14 -2.43 -12.57
N GLU A 226 -1.02 -2.86 -13.07
CA GLU A 226 -2.21 -2.00 -13.14
C GLU A 226 -2.71 -1.65 -11.73
N THR A 227 -2.81 -2.65 -10.85
CA THR A 227 -3.20 -2.45 -9.45
C THR A 227 -2.21 -1.56 -8.71
N LYS A 228 -0.90 -1.74 -8.91
CA LYS A 228 0.14 -0.87 -8.32
C LYS A 228 0.00 0.58 -8.78
N LYS A 229 -0.32 0.83 -10.05
CA LYS A 229 -0.64 2.17 -10.54
C LYS A 229 -1.88 2.76 -9.87
N LYS A 230 -2.95 1.98 -9.69
CA LYS A 230 -4.16 2.43 -8.95
C LYS A 230 -3.86 2.76 -7.49
N ILE A 231 -3.03 1.96 -6.83
CA ILE A 231 -2.55 2.23 -5.46
C ILE A 231 -1.73 3.52 -5.42
N GLN A 232 -0.82 3.73 -6.38
CA GLN A 232 -0.03 4.96 -6.48
C GLN A 232 -0.91 6.20 -6.71
N SER A 233 -1.89 6.14 -7.62
CA SER A 233 -2.84 7.23 -7.82
C SER A 233 -3.66 7.49 -6.55
N GLY A 234 -4.11 6.44 -5.86
CA GLY A 234 -4.81 6.54 -4.59
C GLY A 234 -3.96 7.21 -3.51
N LYS A 235 -2.67 6.85 -3.41
CA LYS A 235 -1.71 7.48 -2.50
C LYS A 235 -1.62 9.00 -2.72
N ASN A 236 -1.52 9.45 -3.98
CA ASN A 236 -1.48 10.88 -4.32
C ASN A 236 -2.79 11.60 -3.98
N TYR A 237 -3.94 10.97 -4.23
CA TYR A 237 -5.24 11.51 -3.84
C TYR A 237 -5.38 11.67 -2.32
N LEU A 238 -4.93 10.67 -1.56
CA LEU A 238 -4.98 10.67 -0.10
C LEU A 238 -4.00 11.66 0.54
N ASN A 239 -2.91 12.03 -0.14
CA ASN A 239 -1.85 12.89 0.40
C ASN A 239 -2.37 14.23 0.95
N ALA A 240 -3.36 14.83 0.28
CA ALA A 240 -4.02 16.08 0.69
C ALA A 240 -5.15 15.87 1.73
N ARG A 241 -5.52 14.61 2.03
CA ARG A 241 -6.72 14.24 2.80
C ARG A 241 -6.43 13.49 4.10
N LEU A 242 -5.16 13.23 4.43
CA LEU A 242 -4.77 12.46 5.62
C LEU A 242 -5.34 13.04 6.93
N ASP A 243 -5.30 14.36 7.09
CA ASP A 243 -5.84 15.03 8.28
C ASP A 243 -7.37 14.85 8.37
N ARG A 244 -8.07 15.03 7.25
CA ARG A 244 -9.52 14.80 7.16
C ARG A 244 -9.90 13.36 7.51
N ILE A 245 -9.14 12.38 7.03
CA ILE A 245 -9.36 10.95 7.36
C ILE A 245 -9.19 10.71 8.86
N SER A 246 -8.12 11.27 9.45
CA SER A 246 -7.87 11.22 10.89
C SER A 246 -9.03 11.82 11.69
N GLU A 247 -9.55 12.96 11.27
CA GLU A 247 -10.70 13.64 11.87
C GLU A 247 -12.00 12.85 11.70
N ASN A 248 -12.29 12.33 10.52
CA ASN A 248 -13.47 11.51 10.23
C ASN A 248 -13.54 10.30 11.18
N ILE A 249 -12.43 9.58 11.35
CA ILE A 249 -12.33 8.43 12.27
C ILE A 249 -12.58 8.88 13.71
N LYS A 250 -11.91 9.95 14.17
CA LYS A 250 -12.08 10.49 15.53
C LYS A 250 -13.53 10.91 15.79
N ASN A 251 -14.15 11.62 14.86
CA ASN A 251 -15.53 12.07 14.95
C ASN A 251 -16.50 10.88 15.00
N ARG A 252 -16.32 9.90 14.10
CA ARG A 252 -17.16 8.70 14.09
C ARG A 252 -17.15 7.96 15.42
N TYR A 253 -15.97 7.72 15.99
CA TYR A 253 -15.89 7.02 17.28
C TYR A 253 -16.37 7.89 18.45
N LYS A 254 -16.14 9.21 18.40
CA LYS A 254 -16.66 10.14 19.40
C LYS A 254 -18.19 10.15 19.44
N ASP A 255 -18.85 10.12 18.30
CA ASP A 255 -20.31 10.00 18.20
C ASP A 255 -20.84 8.69 18.79
N LEU A 256 -19.99 7.66 18.84
CA LEU A 256 -20.26 6.37 19.47
C LEU A 256 -19.85 6.32 20.95
N GLY A 257 -19.44 7.45 21.52
CA GLY A 257 -19.05 7.58 22.93
C GLY A 257 -17.63 7.08 23.23
N LEU A 258 -16.77 6.92 22.22
CA LEU A 258 -15.39 6.45 22.37
C LEU A 258 -14.40 7.49 21.82
N GLU A 259 -13.45 7.93 22.64
CA GLU A 259 -12.31 8.71 22.15
C GLU A 259 -11.23 7.78 21.61
N VAL A 260 -10.77 8.04 20.38
CA VAL A 260 -9.73 7.26 19.71
C VAL A 260 -8.57 8.15 19.29
N LYS A 261 -7.36 7.59 19.31
CA LYS A 261 -6.15 8.26 18.82
C LYS A 261 -5.79 7.70 17.45
N VAL A 262 -5.52 8.59 16.51
CA VAL A 262 -5.01 8.25 15.18
C VAL A 262 -3.64 8.89 15.05
N LYS A 263 -2.62 8.06 14.77
CA LYS A 263 -1.25 8.53 14.51
C LYS A 263 -1.18 9.32 13.20
N ASP A 264 -0.08 10.05 13.00
CA ASP A 264 0.17 10.72 11.73
C ASP A 264 0.21 9.68 10.60
N LEU A 265 -0.78 9.74 9.71
CA LEU A 265 -0.96 8.77 8.63
C LEU A 265 0.14 8.88 7.58
N ALA A 266 0.87 10.00 7.49
CA ALA A 266 1.93 10.17 6.51
C ALA A 266 3.05 9.13 6.66
N TYR A 267 3.26 8.58 7.86
CA TYR A 267 4.26 7.53 8.13
C TYR A 267 3.86 6.13 7.65
N TYR A 268 2.66 5.94 7.10
CA TYR A 268 2.13 4.64 6.68
C TYR A 268 1.95 4.52 5.17
N PHE A 269 2.51 5.46 4.42
CA PHE A 269 2.61 5.42 2.97
C PHE A 269 4.08 5.51 2.58
N ASP A 270 4.45 4.73 1.57
CA ASP A 270 5.73 4.80 0.88
C ASP A 270 5.60 5.84 -0.24
N TRP A 271 6.03 7.07 0.01
CA TRP A 271 5.84 8.23 -0.87
C TRP A 271 6.80 8.24 -2.05
N ASP A 272 8.01 7.72 -1.91
CA ASP A 272 9.01 7.67 -2.99
C ASP A 272 9.11 6.32 -3.73
N ASN A 273 8.33 5.33 -3.28
CA ASN A 273 8.25 3.99 -3.84
C ASN A 273 9.53 3.17 -3.69
N ASP A 274 10.29 3.40 -2.61
CA ASP A 274 11.50 2.64 -2.29
C ASP A 274 11.22 1.29 -1.61
N GLY A 275 9.96 1.03 -1.26
CA GLY A 275 9.50 -0.18 -0.58
C GLY A 275 9.46 -0.09 0.94
N ILE A 276 9.66 1.09 1.54
CA ILE A 276 9.64 1.31 2.99
C ILE A 276 8.78 2.54 3.31
N ALA A 277 7.60 2.33 3.87
CA ALA A 277 6.72 3.43 4.24
C ALA A 277 7.27 4.26 5.42
N GLY A 278 7.20 5.58 5.30
CA GLY A 278 7.47 6.53 6.39
C GLY A 278 8.94 6.84 6.67
N ASN A 279 9.88 6.23 5.94
CA ASN A 279 11.32 6.48 6.12
C ASN A 279 11.78 7.84 5.57
N GLU A 280 10.98 8.46 4.71
CA GLU A 280 11.15 9.71 4.00
C GLU A 280 10.51 10.92 4.70
N ILE A 281 9.65 10.66 5.70
CA ILE A 281 9.04 11.73 6.50
C ILE A 281 10.09 12.37 7.41
N ASP A 282 10.28 13.68 7.21
CA ASP A 282 10.96 14.57 8.15
C ASP A 282 9.88 15.30 8.97
N GLY A 283 10.12 15.49 10.26
CA GLY A 283 9.24 16.30 11.11
C GLY A 283 9.27 17.79 10.78
N SER A 284 10.15 18.21 9.87
CA SER A 284 10.26 19.57 9.34
C SER A 284 9.63 19.71 7.95
N GLU A 285 8.89 20.79 7.74
CA GLU A 285 8.33 21.15 6.43
C GLU A 285 9.36 21.79 5.49
N SER A 286 10.50 22.25 6.02
CA SER A 286 11.54 22.97 5.26
C SER A 286 12.90 22.33 5.44
N VAL A 287 13.79 22.54 4.46
CA VAL A 287 15.16 22.03 4.49
C VAL A 287 16.19 23.14 4.30
N THR A 288 17.34 23.00 4.96
CA THR A 288 18.45 23.94 4.80
C THR A 288 19.29 23.58 3.58
N LEU A 289 19.60 24.58 2.75
CA LEU A 289 20.49 24.45 1.61
C LEU A 289 21.84 25.09 1.93
N SER A 290 22.94 24.51 1.42
CA SER A 290 24.26 25.15 1.46
C SER A 290 24.30 26.52 0.75
N ALA A 291 23.45 26.72 -0.26
CA ALA A 291 23.18 28.00 -0.90
C ALA A 291 21.74 28.02 -1.44
N SER A 292 20.98 29.07 -1.12
CA SER A 292 19.63 29.31 -1.68
C SER A 292 19.65 30.29 -2.86
N GLU A 293 20.81 30.88 -3.16
CA GLU A 293 21.00 31.81 -4.28
C GLU A 293 22.33 31.53 -4.99
N LEU A 294 22.29 31.43 -6.32
CA LEU A 294 23.44 31.34 -7.20
C LEU A 294 23.60 32.67 -7.94
N ASN A 295 24.76 33.30 -7.77
CA ASN A 295 25.16 34.50 -8.51
C ASN A 295 26.13 34.08 -9.62
N VAL A 296 25.72 34.24 -10.87
CA VAL A 296 26.30 33.57 -12.04
C VAL A 296 26.77 34.61 -13.05
N PRO A 297 28.02 34.56 -13.52
CA PRO A 297 28.51 35.50 -14.52
C PRO A 297 27.94 35.17 -15.91
N MET A 298 28.14 36.07 -16.87
CA MET A 298 27.58 35.92 -18.22
C MET A 298 28.07 34.66 -18.95
N GLU A 299 29.24 34.14 -18.59
CA GLU A 299 29.81 32.92 -19.17
C GLU A 299 29.09 31.64 -18.73
N GLY A 300 28.20 31.71 -17.73
CA GLY A 300 27.57 30.54 -17.14
C GLY A 300 28.52 29.78 -16.21
N GLY A 301 28.30 28.48 -16.04
CA GLY A 301 29.14 27.63 -15.21
C GLY A 301 28.40 26.45 -14.58
N GLU A 302 29.12 25.68 -13.79
CA GLU A 302 28.58 24.56 -13.02
C GLU A 302 28.65 24.86 -11.52
N TYR A 303 27.53 24.65 -10.83
CA TYR A 303 27.35 24.97 -9.43
C TYR A 303 26.78 23.75 -8.69
N SER A 304 27.15 23.59 -7.42
CA SER A 304 26.63 22.52 -6.56
C SER A 304 25.97 23.09 -5.31
N ILE A 305 24.80 22.57 -4.97
CA ILE A 305 24.06 22.91 -3.76
C ILE A 305 23.76 21.63 -3.00
N THR A 306 24.29 21.49 -1.79
CA THR A 306 23.94 20.42 -0.85
C THR A 306 22.65 20.75 -0.10
N VAL A 307 21.75 19.77 -0.03
CA VAL A 307 20.57 19.73 0.85
C VAL A 307 20.99 19.11 2.18
N GLN A 308 20.85 19.84 3.28
CA GLN A 308 21.31 19.41 4.61
C GLN A 308 20.24 18.57 5.30
N SER A 309 20.11 17.32 4.89
CA SER A 309 19.20 16.34 5.51
C SER A 309 19.70 14.91 5.28
N ASP A 310 19.30 14.00 6.17
CA ASP A 310 19.46 12.55 6.00
C ASP A 310 18.32 11.94 5.17
N LYS A 311 17.24 12.69 4.91
CA LYS A 311 16.14 12.31 4.02
C LYS A 311 16.44 12.70 2.58
N THR A 312 15.92 11.92 1.63
CA THR A 312 16.07 12.19 0.21
C THR A 312 15.16 13.34 -0.23
N PHE A 313 15.70 14.25 -1.06
CA PHE A 313 14.94 15.34 -1.68
C PHE A 313 14.95 15.23 -3.21
N TYR A 314 13.98 15.90 -3.83
CA TYR A 314 13.68 15.71 -5.25
C TYR A 314 13.53 17.06 -5.97
N LEU A 315 13.90 17.09 -7.24
CA LEU A 315 13.60 18.21 -8.14
C LEU A 315 12.29 18.00 -8.89
N ASN A 316 11.92 16.73 -9.10
CA ASN A 316 10.62 16.27 -9.58
C ASN A 316 10.09 15.29 -8.52
N PRO A 317 9.05 15.64 -7.75
CA PRO A 317 8.65 14.82 -6.62
C PRO A 317 7.97 13.50 -7.07
N PRO A 318 8.20 12.40 -6.33
CA PRO A 318 7.64 11.08 -6.67
C PRO A 318 6.16 10.94 -6.31
N SER A 319 5.69 11.75 -5.36
CA SER A 319 4.27 11.91 -5.04
C SER A 319 3.88 13.39 -5.09
N HIS A 320 2.58 13.64 -5.23
CA HIS A 320 2.03 14.99 -5.23
C HIS A 320 0.72 15.02 -4.44
N GLU A 321 0.30 16.21 -4.04
CA GLU A 321 -1.04 16.44 -3.52
C GLU A 321 -1.96 16.64 -4.74
N SER A 322 -3.01 15.81 -4.86
CA SER A 322 -4.06 16.00 -5.86
C SER A 322 -5.33 16.50 -5.16
N ASP A 323 -5.70 17.75 -5.44
CA ASP A 323 -6.96 18.34 -4.96
C ASP A 323 -8.15 18.03 -5.90
N SER A 324 -7.86 17.50 -7.08
CA SER A 324 -8.83 17.22 -8.13
C SER A 324 -9.39 15.80 -7.99
N ASP A 325 -10.71 15.68 -7.86
CA ASP A 325 -11.42 14.39 -7.97
C ASP A 325 -11.44 13.86 -9.42
N SER A 326 -10.75 14.54 -10.36
CA SER A 326 -10.75 14.19 -11.79
C SER A 326 -9.37 14.11 -12.45
N GLU A 327 -8.26 14.20 -11.71
CA GLU A 327 -6.91 14.14 -12.29
C GLU A 327 -6.20 12.82 -11.96
N MET A 328 -6.60 11.79 -12.70
CA MET A 328 -5.71 10.69 -13.03
C MET A 328 -4.83 11.15 -14.20
N GLU A 329 -3.66 11.73 -13.92
CA GLU A 329 -2.42 11.58 -14.69
C GLU A 329 -1.38 12.62 -14.27
N PHE A 330 -0.38 12.18 -13.49
CA PHE A 330 1.01 12.53 -13.79
C PHE A 330 1.94 11.53 -13.07
N THR A 331 2.58 10.65 -13.83
CA THR A 331 3.84 10.05 -13.38
C THR A 331 4.96 10.67 -14.19
N PRO A 332 6.01 11.15 -13.53
CA PRO A 332 7.35 10.99 -14.04
C PRO A 332 8.14 10.16 -13.02
N GLY A 333 8.09 8.85 -13.21
CA GLY A 333 9.20 7.99 -12.82
C GLY A 333 10.18 7.98 -13.99
N GLU A 334 11.20 8.82 -13.88
CA GLU A 334 12.55 8.75 -14.46
C GLU A 334 13.12 10.18 -14.51
N ASN A 335 14.43 10.30 -14.26
CA ASN A 335 15.19 11.55 -14.23
C ASN A 335 15.28 12.21 -15.63
N GLU A 336 14.15 12.56 -16.25
CA GLU A 336 14.11 13.24 -17.53
C GLU A 336 13.94 14.76 -17.40
N PHE A 337 15.05 15.43 -17.69
CA PHE A 337 15.20 16.59 -18.58
C PHE A 337 14.06 17.63 -18.60
N VAL A 338 14.04 18.51 -17.60
CA VAL A 338 13.28 19.75 -17.67
C VAL A 338 14.12 20.82 -18.39
N VAL A 339 13.77 21.12 -19.65
CA VAL A 339 14.19 22.38 -20.30
C VAL A 339 13.31 23.47 -19.73
N GLY A 340 13.89 24.38 -18.95
CA GLY A 340 13.20 25.55 -18.41
C GLY A 340 12.96 26.63 -19.46
N GLY A 341 12.12 26.36 -20.46
CA GLY A 341 11.60 27.33 -21.42
C GLY A 341 10.10 27.50 -21.24
N GLY A 342 9.65 28.68 -20.82
CA GLY A 342 8.28 28.92 -20.36
C GLY A 342 7.18 28.79 -21.43
N GLY A 343 5.97 28.50 -20.94
CA GLY A 343 4.69 28.93 -21.52
C GLY A 343 4.21 28.20 -22.78
N LEU A 344 3.14 27.41 -22.62
CA LEU A 344 2.28 26.98 -23.72
C LEU A 344 1.63 28.21 -24.40
N TYR A 345 1.99 28.51 -25.64
CA TYR A 345 1.24 29.44 -26.51
C TYR A 345 1.16 28.95 -27.95
N GLU A 346 0.01 29.22 -28.57
CA GLU A 346 -0.49 28.76 -29.87
C GLU A 346 0.43 29.08 -31.08
N PRO A 347 0.40 28.26 -32.16
CA PRO A 347 1.17 28.51 -33.36
C PRO A 347 0.47 29.56 -34.25
N GLY A 348 0.90 30.82 -34.17
CA GLY A 348 0.33 31.86 -35.06
C GLY A 348 0.87 33.29 -34.97
N ALA A 349 1.74 33.62 -34.01
CA ALA A 349 2.35 34.95 -33.92
C ALA A 349 3.87 34.85 -34.10
N ASN A 350 4.48 35.84 -34.76
CA ASN A 350 5.92 35.97 -34.91
C ASN A 350 6.63 35.80 -33.54
N ASN A 351 7.24 34.63 -33.30
CA ASN A 351 7.91 34.27 -32.05
C ASN A 351 9.13 35.17 -31.81
N ILE A 352 8.93 36.27 -31.08
CA ILE A 352 10.02 36.95 -30.39
C ILE A 352 10.30 36.10 -29.15
N LEU A 353 11.32 35.25 -29.20
CA LEU A 353 11.80 34.49 -28.04
C LEU A 353 12.07 35.45 -26.89
N THR A 354 11.32 35.30 -25.79
CA THR A 354 11.60 36.03 -24.56
C THR A 354 12.94 35.56 -24.01
N PRO A 355 13.88 36.48 -23.67
CA PRO A 355 15.17 36.07 -23.14
C PRO A 355 15.03 35.29 -21.82
N SER A 356 15.66 34.12 -21.74
CA SER A 356 15.63 33.21 -20.59
C SER A 356 17.04 32.81 -20.15
N ILE A 357 17.16 32.42 -18.87
CA ILE A 357 18.34 31.71 -18.37
C ILE A 357 18.20 30.25 -18.78
N GLU A 358 19.14 29.76 -19.59
CA GLU A 358 19.20 28.36 -20.00
C GLU A 358 20.04 27.56 -19.00
N TYR A 359 19.44 26.57 -18.35
CA TYR A 359 20.13 25.74 -17.36
C TYR A 359 19.59 24.31 -17.30
N LYS A 360 20.42 23.40 -16.81
CA LYS A 360 20.10 22.01 -16.49
C LYS A 360 20.36 21.75 -15.02
N LYS A 361 19.52 20.92 -14.40
CA LYS A 361 19.65 20.55 -13.00
C LYS A 361 19.46 19.04 -12.81
N THR A 362 20.25 18.47 -11.90
CA THR A 362 20.13 17.07 -11.45
C THR A 362 20.33 17.03 -9.95
N ILE A 363 19.77 16.02 -9.28
CA ILE A 363 20.01 15.76 -7.86
C ILE A 363 20.42 14.30 -7.68
N ALA A 364 21.47 14.07 -6.90
CA ALA A 364 21.92 12.75 -6.47
C ALA A 364 22.52 12.88 -5.08
N ASP A 365 22.19 11.97 -4.17
CA ASP A 365 22.68 11.97 -2.78
C ASP A 365 22.57 13.35 -2.11
N ASN A 366 21.43 14.02 -2.29
CA ASN A 366 21.18 15.38 -1.77
C ASN A 366 22.15 16.46 -2.25
N VAL A 367 22.87 16.23 -3.35
CA VAL A 367 23.67 17.23 -4.05
C VAL A 367 23.00 17.60 -5.37
N ILE A 368 22.57 18.84 -5.47
CA ILE A 368 22.00 19.43 -6.67
C ILE A 368 23.13 20.00 -7.52
N THR A 369 23.30 19.50 -8.74
CA THR A 369 24.21 20.07 -9.73
C THR A 369 23.41 20.94 -10.70
N VAL A 370 23.79 22.20 -10.85
CA VAL A 370 23.17 23.17 -11.76
C VAL A 370 24.19 23.61 -12.80
N LYS A 371 23.96 23.28 -14.06
CA LYS A 371 24.76 23.73 -15.20
C LYS A 371 24.03 24.84 -15.93
N ILE A 372 24.65 26.01 -16.04
CA ILE A 372 24.07 27.22 -16.60
C ILE A 372 24.86 27.58 -17.85
N GLU A 373 24.16 27.77 -18.97
CA GLU A 373 24.77 28.12 -20.25
C GLU A 373 25.11 29.62 -20.33
N PRO A 374 26.01 30.04 -21.23
CA PRO A 374 26.34 31.45 -21.41
C PRO A 374 25.11 32.31 -21.77
N ALA A 375 25.01 33.48 -21.17
CA ALA A 375 23.89 34.40 -21.33
C ALA A 375 23.67 34.78 -22.81
N GLN A 376 22.45 34.55 -23.31
CA GLN A 376 22.01 34.97 -24.65
C GLN A 376 21.18 36.27 -24.59
N PHE A 377 21.47 37.12 -23.60
CA PHE A 377 20.66 38.29 -23.24
C PHE A 377 21.51 39.42 -22.66
N ILE A 378 21.03 40.66 -22.77
CA ILE A 378 21.80 41.87 -22.36
C ILE A 378 21.66 42.19 -20.87
N ASN A 379 20.44 42.08 -20.33
CA ASN A 379 20.12 42.52 -18.98
C ASN A 379 20.22 41.35 -18.01
N ASP A 380 20.63 41.60 -16.77
CA ASP A 380 20.64 40.57 -15.73
C ASP A 380 19.25 39.95 -15.59
N LEU A 381 19.20 38.62 -15.54
CA LEU A 381 17.97 37.85 -15.37
C LEU A 381 18.01 37.08 -14.06
N SER A 382 16.81 36.70 -13.59
CA SER A 382 16.64 35.81 -12.45
C SER A 382 15.60 34.74 -12.76
N THR A 383 15.84 33.52 -12.30
CA THR A 383 14.87 32.41 -12.33
C THR A 383 14.95 31.62 -11.03
N THR A 384 14.00 30.73 -10.80
CA THR A 384 13.97 29.88 -9.60
C THR A 384 13.66 28.44 -9.95
N PHE A 385 14.03 27.52 -9.06
CA PHE A 385 13.49 26.17 -9.04
C PHE A 385 13.27 25.71 -7.60
N THR A 386 12.36 24.76 -7.44
CA THR A 386 11.94 24.25 -6.14
C THR A 386 12.61 22.91 -5.85
N VAL A 387 12.91 22.68 -4.57
CA VAL A 387 13.31 21.41 -4.01
C VAL A 387 12.13 20.87 -3.22
N TYR A 388 11.73 19.64 -3.49
CA TYR A 388 10.56 19.00 -2.91
C TYR A 388 10.97 17.86 -1.98
N ASN A 389 10.15 17.61 -0.96
CA ASN A 389 10.21 16.33 -0.23
C ASN A 389 9.50 15.22 -1.01
N ALA A 390 9.55 13.98 -0.51
CA ALA A 390 8.94 12.83 -1.17
C ALA A 390 7.42 12.94 -1.35
N ARG A 391 6.75 13.70 -0.47
CA ARG A 391 5.30 13.97 -0.55
C ARG A 391 4.91 15.02 -1.58
N GLY A 392 5.89 15.64 -2.27
CA GLY A 392 5.64 16.70 -3.24
C GLY A 392 5.42 18.08 -2.65
N ARG A 393 5.70 18.27 -1.35
CA ARG A 393 5.66 19.58 -0.72
C ARG A 393 6.96 20.33 -0.99
N ALA A 394 6.85 21.62 -1.29
CA ALA A 394 7.99 22.50 -1.50
C ALA A 394 8.76 22.67 -0.18
N ALA A 395 10.02 22.22 -0.14
CA ALA A 395 10.86 22.25 1.05
C ALA A 395 11.89 23.39 1.02
N ALA A 396 12.30 23.81 -0.18
CA ALA A 396 13.17 24.98 -0.39
C ALA A 396 13.04 25.52 -1.82
N THR A 397 13.50 26.75 -2.03
CA THR A 397 13.59 27.38 -3.36
C THR A 397 15.01 27.87 -3.59
N VAL A 398 15.56 27.58 -4.76
CA VAL A 398 16.85 28.09 -5.22
C VAL A 398 16.62 29.21 -6.23
N THR A 399 17.28 30.34 -6.02
CA THR A 399 17.28 31.48 -6.96
C THR A 399 18.55 31.46 -7.79
N ILE A 400 18.44 31.59 -9.11
CA ILE A 400 19.56 31.79 -10.02
C ILE A 400 19.50 33.22 -10.52
N LYS A 401 20.58 33.99 -10.33
CA LYS A 401 20.76 35.33 -10.90
C LYS A 401 21.95 35.29 -11.85
N GLN A 402 21.71 35.53 -13.14
CA GLN A 402 22.75 35.52 -14.17
C GLN A 402 22.95 36.91 -14.76
N SER A 403 24.20 37.36 -14.78
CA SER A 403 24.57 38.62 -15.43
C SER A 403 24.40 38.54 -16.95
N GLY A 404 23.86 39.59 -17.56
CA GLY A 404 23.69 39.65 -19.02
C GLY A 404 24.97 40.03 -19.79
N ASP A 405 25.07 39.59 -21.05
CA ASP A 405 26.13 39.99 -21.98
C ASP A 405 25.74 41.30 -22.69
N LYS A 406 26.30 42.41 -22.19
CA LYS A 406 26.10 43.76 -22.75
C LYS A 406 26.51 43.89 -24.23
N ASN A 407 27.33 42.97 -24.73
CA ASN A 407 27.80 42.96 -26.11
C ASN A 407 27.11 41.90 -26.98
N TYR A 408 26.04 41.26 -26.48
CA TYR A 408 25.38 40.15 -27.16
C TYR A 408 25.05 40.46 -28.64
N TRP A 409 24.36 41.56 -28.92
CA TRP A 409 24.03 41.95 -30.31
C TRP A 409 25.22 42.37 -31.16
N VAL A 410 26.32 42.83 -30.55
CA VAL A 410 27.55 43.15 -31.31
C VAL A 410 28.23 41.88 -31.83
N LYS A 411 28.06 40.76 -31.12
CA LYS A 411 28.60 39.44 -31.50
C LYS A 411 27.71 38.67 -32.47
N HIS A 412 26.41 38.97 -32.48
CA HIS A 412 25.38 38.25 -33.25
C HIS A 412 24.66 39.11 -34.30
N ASP A 413 25.20 40.30 -34.63
CA ASP A 413 24.67 41.16 -35.67
C ASP A 413 24.67 40.39 -37.01
N PRO A 414 23.52 40.15 -37.66
CA PRO A 414 23.52 39.63 -39.01
C PRO A 414 24.20 40.68 -39.87
N VAL A 415 25.37 40.31 -40.41
CA VAL A 415 26.20 41.09 -41.34
C VAL A 415 25.36 42.15 -42.06
N LYS A 416 25.68 43.43 -41.83
CA LYS A 416 25.21 44.52 -42.69
C LYS A 416 25.52 44.13 -44.13
N LEU A 417 24.50 43.69 -44.86
CA LEU A 417 24.56 43.53 -46.32
C LEU A 417 24.79 44.93 -46.88
N GLY A 418 26.06 45.21 -47.19
CA GLY A 418 26.48 46.39 -47.95
C GLY A 418 26.22 46.21 -49.43
#